data_AF-A0A535HM83-F1
#
_entry.id   AF-A0A535HM83-F1
#
_cell.length_a   1.000
_cell.length_b   1.000
_cell.length_c   1.000
_cell.angle_alpha   90.00
_cell.angle_beta   90.00
_cell.angle_gamma   90.00
#
_symmetry.space_group_name_H-M   'P 1'
#
loop_
_entity.id
_entity.type
_entity.pdbx_description
1 polymer ?
#
loop_
_entity_poly.entity_id
_entity_poly.type
_entity_poly.pdbx_seq_one_letter_code
_entity_poly.pdbx_strand_id
1 'polypeptide(L)'
;MVSRRGDRQQLERLDLGQRRRPPGRNRLSPLAGRRHRRGVLDRLSVGGDHRRLRHRRRSRLGRRRVGRPSGGGLVRPLVLLQRRSGAPGAVPAVGLRRRLRLPGYVTGEHLAEPPPPPPPRVAVVVATRDRPRLLGRCLSALARQTRPPDEVVVVDDASSPATAAVLGGSHHRLPLTVRRRERSGGPAAARNDGWRATSASLIAFTDDDCRPSTGWLEALLADAASSRVVVGRTIPDAEDGGEHSVFDRSMFVTAEDGRFSTCNVLYPRDLLDCLGGFDTRFHRYGEDTDLGQRALAAGAEAAFAPDALVWHAVHHGGVAAAVADRLRFTEVARLLRRHPQLRSQICDGLFYRRAHGRLLLALLGASLLRVTPAGLVGTSAWAGDAVHRVPLPAREPGGRLVKQLIGLAVLDGVEVAACAWGSLRHRTLIL
;
A
#
# COMPACT_ATOMS: atom_id res chain seq x y z
N MET A 1 -12.55 32.40 -55.00
CA MET A 1 -13.80 33.20 -55.07
C MET A 1 -14.40 33.17 -53.66
N VAL A 2 -14.44 34.22 -52.84
CA VAL A 2 -14.72 35.66 -53.04
C VAL A 2 -16.19 35.97 -53.34
N SER A 3 -16.98 36.24 -52.29
CA SER A 3 -17.84 37.44 -52.09
C SER A 3 -18.62 37.24 -50.77
N ARG A 4 -18.31 37.88 -49.63
CA ARG A 4 -18.49 39.29 -49.20
C ARG A 4 -19.94 39.72 -48.88
N ARG A 5 -20.15 39.98 -47.58
CA ARG A 5 -20.88 41.13 -46.95
C ARG A 5 -22.39 41.26 -47.25
N GLY A 6 -23.22 41.80 -46.36
CA GLY A 6 -22.99 42.37 -45.02
C GLY A 6 -24.10 43.37 -44.64
N ASP A 7 -24.02 43.92 -43.43
CA ASP A 7 -24.85 45.02 -42.88
C ASP A 7 -26.36 44.74 -42.66
N ARG A 8 -27.09 45.40 -41.75
CA ARG A 8 -26.86 46.08 -40.44
C ARG A 8 -28.09 46.98 -40.24
N GLN A 9 -28.73 46.91 -39.06
CA GLN A 9 -29.23 48.04 -38.24
C GLN A 9 -29.98 47.40 -37.04
N GLN A 10 -29.77 47.69 -35.75
CA GLN A 10 -29.30 48.85 -34.96
C GLN A 10 -30.47 49.57 -34.27
N LEU A 11 -30.43 49.56 -32.92
CA LEU A 11 -30.93 50.53 -31.91
C LEU A 11 -30.81 49.78 -30.55
N GLU A 12 -29.82 50.01 -29.68
CA GLU A 12 -29.59 51.18 -28.78
C GLU A 12 -30.62 51.30 -27.62
N ARG A 13 -30.30 51.68 -26.37
CA ARG A 13 -29.03 51.93 -25.61
C ARG A 13 -29.39 52.13 -24.10
N LEU A 14 -28.38 52.43 -23.26
CA LEU A 14 -28.43 52.92 -21.85
C LEU A 14 -28.73 51.81 -20.81
N ASP A 15 -27.84 51.38 -19.91
CA ASP A 15 -26.57 51.89 -19.34
C ASP A 15 -26.67 53.11 -18.40
N LEU A 16 -25.68 53.23 -17.48
CA LEU A 16 -25.58 54.06 -16.26
C LEU A 16 -26.35 53.46 -15.06
N GLY A 17 -25.75 52.92 -13.99
CA GLY A 17 -24.33 52.83 -13.62
C GLY A 17 -23.90 53.90 -12.62
N GLN A 18 -23.77 53.55 -11.32
CA GLN A 18 -22.94 54.30 -10.36
C GLN A 18 -22.35 53.39 -9.26
N ARG A 19 -21.08 53.66 -8.93
CA ARG A 19 -20.38 53.19 -7.71
C ARG A 19 -20.33 54.35 -6.70
N ARG A 20 -20.47 54.10 -5.39
CA ARG A 20 -19.62 54.68 -4.31
C ARG A 20 -20.00 54.23 -2.88
N ARG A 21 -19.06 53.47 -2.28
CA ARG A 21 -18.55 53.41 -0.88
C ARG A 21 -19.49 53.45 0.38
N PRO A 22 -19.04 52.86 1.52
CA PRO A 22 -19.86 52.60 2.71
C PRO A 22 -19.60 53.53 3.93
N PRO A 23 -20.44 53.46 4.98
CA PRO A 23 -20.09 53.91 6.34
C PRO A 23 -20.41 52.88 7.47
N GLY A 24 -19.80 53.07 8.66
CA GLY A 24 -20.19 52.47 9.96
C GLY A 24 -19.78 50.99 10.15
N ARG A 25 -18.75 50.59 10.91
CA ARG A 25 -18.41 50.89 12.32
C ARG A 25 -19.59 50.80 13.28
N ASN A 26 -19.63 49.72 14.06
CA ASN A 26 -20.13 49.79 15.43
C ASN A 26 -19.16 49.08 16.38
N ARG A 27 -18.72 49.79 17.43
CA ARG A 27 -18.02 49.23 18.59
C ARG A 27 -19.08 48.87 19.64
N LEU A 28 -18.81 47.91 20.52
CA LEU A 28 -19.01 48.07 21.97
C LEU A 28 -18.37 46.92 22.76
N SER A 29 -17.45 47.29 23.65
CA SER A 29 -17.03 46.56 24.86
C SER A 29 -16.90 47.64 25.95
N PRO A 30 -17.20 47.35 27.23
CA PRO A 30 -16.16 47.06 28.24
C PRO A 30 -16.68 46.00 29.28
N LEU A 31 -16.09 45.66 30.44
CA LEU A 31 -14.85 46.01 31.19
C LEU A 31 -14.07 44.69 31.45
N ALA A 32 -12.74 44.60 31.31
CA ALA A 32 -11.67 45.08 32.19
C ALA A 32 -11.55 44.36 33.57
N GLY A 33 -10.52 43.50 33.70
CA GLY A 33 -10.07 42.89 34.95
C GLY A 33 -8.56 42.60 34.91
N ARG A 34 -7.75 43.51 35.45
CA ARG A 34 -6.27 43.47 35.39
C ARG A 34 -5.66 42.49 36.41
N ARG A 35 -4.48 41.93 36.08
CA ARG A 35 -3.30 41.95 36.99
C ARG A 35 -1.97 41.71 36.22
N HIS A 36 -0.95 42.49 36.59
CA HIS A 36 0.43 42.46 36.07
C HIS A 36 1.39 41.74 37.03
N ARG A 37 2.48 41.16 36.50
CA ARG A 37 3.91 41.27 36.92
C ARG A 37 4.74 40.44 35.90
N ARG A 38 5.74 40.96 35.15
CA ARG A 38 7.06 41.61 35.44
C ARG A 38 8.21 40.61 35.66
N GLY A 39 9.34 40.85 34.96
CA GLY A 39 10.63 40.09 35.04
C GLY A 39 10.92 39.28 33.76
N VAL A 40 11.78 39.60 32.78
CA VAL A 40 12.96 40.50 32.59
C VAL A 40 14.33 39.85 32.90
N LEU A 41 15.15 39.66 31.85
CA LEU A 41 16.61 39.38 31.78
C LEU A 41 17.10 37.98 32.29
N ASP A 42 18.22 37.40 31.85
CA ASP A 42 19.25 37.88 30.89
C ASP A 42 19.93 36.75 30.07
N ARG A 43 20.86 37.16 29.20
CA ARG A 43 21.76 36.40 28.31
C ARG A 43 22.63 35.35 29.02
N LEU A 44 23.16 34.40 28.23
CA LEU A 44 24.61 34.33 27.95
C LEU A 44 24.92 33.43 26.73
N SER A 45 25.99 33.77 26.01
CA SER A 45 26.57 33.00 24.89
C SER A 45 28.00 32.56 25.25
N VAL A 46 28.77 32.08 24.26
CA VAL A 46 30.15 31.53 24.34
C VAL A 46 30.17 30.04 24.75
N GLY A 47 30.92 29.14 24.11
CA GLY A 47 31.81 29.25 22.92
C GLY A 47 32.99 28.26 22.98
N GLY A 48 33.55 27.87 21.82
CA GLY A 48 34.73 26.98 21.71
C GLY A 48 34.42 25.48 21.96
N ASP A 49 34.48 24.55 21.00
CA ASP A 49 35.57 24.13 20.10
C ASP A 49 36.63 23.21 20.76
N HIS A 50 37.11 22.26 19.95
CA HIS A 50 38.33 21.46 20.01
C HIS A 50 38.33 19.98 20.46
N ARG A 51 39.06 19.23 19.61
CA ARG A 51 39.81 17.97 19.81
C ARG A 51 39.12 16.61 19.60
N ARG A 52 39.26 16.19 18.34
CA ARG A 52 39.61 14.82 17.90
C ARG A 52 40.37 14.01 18.98
N LEU A 53 39.91 12.79 19.24
CA LEU A 53 40.78 11.66 19.58
C LEU A 53 40.35 10.42 18.81
N ARG A 54 41.25 9.90 17.97
CA ARG A 54 41.16 8.52 17.46
C ARG A 54 41.68 7.59 18.54
N HIS A 55 40.99 6.48 18.83
CA HIS A 55 41.70 5.26 19.20
C HIS A 55 40.96 4.00 18.75
N ARG A 56 41.67 3.17 17.97
CA ARG A 56 41.30 1.76 17.75
C ARG A 56 41.44 1.00 19.07
N ARG A 57 40.51 0.09 19.36
CA ARG A 57 40.84 -1.22 19.94
C ARG A 57 39.77 -2.27 19.58
N ARG A 58 40.21 -3.41 19.07
CA ARG A 58 39.39 -4.62 18.86
C ARG A 58 39.26 -5.37 20.19
N SER A 59 38.09 -5.95 20.48
CA SER A 59 38.01 -7.05 21.46
C SER A 59 36.78 -7.96 21.25
N ARG A 60 37.07 -9.13 20.66
CA ARG A 60 36.56 -10.48 21.01
C ARG A 60 35.05 -10.65 21.28
N LEU A 61 34.39 -11.32 20.34
CA LEU A 61 33.13 -12.04 20.52
C LEU A 61 33.24 -13.09 21.65
N GLY A 62 32.48 -12.92 22.73
CA GLY A 62 32.29 -13.94 23.76
C GLY A 62 31.03 -14.76 23.49
N ARG A 63 31.18 -16.06 23.18
CA ARG A 63 30.07 -17.01 23.13
C ARG A 63 29.44 -17.15 24.52
N ARG A 64 28.16 -16.78 24.70
CA ARG A 64 27.37 -17.21 25.86
C ARG A 64 26.56 -18.45 25.52
N ARG A 65 26.79 -19.53 26.27
CA ARG A 65 25.86 -20.67 26.37
C ARG A 65 24.62 -20.20 27.15
N VAL A 66 23.44 -20.65 26.74
CA VAL A 66 22.21 -20.62 27.56
C VAL A 66 21.75 -22.08 27.72
N GLY A 67 21.35 -22.44 28.93
CA GLY A 67 21.06 -23.82 29.32
C GLY A 67 19.71 -24.34 28.83
N ARG A 68 19.59 -25.67 28.78
CA ARG A 68 18.32 -26.40 28.75
C ARG A 68 17.54 -26.17 30.04
N PRO A 69 16.21 -26.26 29.98
CA PRO A 69 15.48 -27.15 30.86
C PRO A 69 14.90 -28.35 30.08
N SER A 70 14.51 -29.39 30.81
CA SER A 70 14.13 -30.71 30.29
C SER A 70 12.65 -31.01 30.52
N GLY A 71 12.03 -31.76 29.59
CA GLY A 71 10.92 -32.68 29.91
C GLY A 71 9.52 -32.37 29.33
N GLY A 72 8.92 -33.39 28.66
CA GLY A 72 7.46 -33.58 28.61
C GLY A 72 6.77 -33.67 27.22
N GLY A 73 6.47 -34.90 26.75
CA GLY A 73 5.45 -35.21 25.72
C GLY A 73 5.83 -34.95 24.24
N LEU A 74 5.97 -35.95 23.35
CA LEU A 74 4.92 -36.71 22.63
C LEU A 74 4.02 -35.79 21.78
N VAL A 75 3.86 -35.94 20.44
CA VAL A 75 3.83 -37.14 19.58
C VAL A 75 4.50 -36.88 18.21
N ARG A 76 5.04 -37.92 17.53
CA ARG A 76 5.61 -37.85 16.16
C ARG A 76 4.58 -38.20 15.07
N PRO A 77 4.57 -37.57 13.89
CA PRO A 77 3.81 -38.06 12.74
C PRO A 77 4.45 -39.30 12.10
N LEU A 78 3.61 -40.14 11.51
CA LEU A 78 3.98 -41.34 10.75
C LEU A 78 4.76 -40.99 9.48
N VAL A 79 5.81 -41.75 9.17
CA VAL A 79 6.42 -41.81 7.83
C VAL A 79 6.31 -43.25 7.36
N LEU A 80 5.61 -43.46 6.23
CA LEU A 80 5.42 -44.78 5.65
C LEU A 80 6.70 -45.26 4.96
N LEU A 81 7.13 -46.49 5.27
CA LEU A 81 8.19 -47.18 4.54
C LEU A 81 7.69 -47.58 3.14
N GLN A 82 8.54 -47.42 2.12
CA GLN A 82 8.59 -48.34 1.00
C GLN A 82 9.99 -48.95 0.86
N ARG A 83 10.01 -50.27 0.66
CA ARG A 83 11.22 -51.12 0.68
C ARG A 83 11.99 -51.02 -0.63
N ARG A 84 13.32 -51.11 -0.56
CA ARG A 84 14.17 -51.57 -1.68
C ARG A 84 14.22 -53.11 -1.69
N SER A 85 14.26 -53.71 -2.87
CA SER A 85 14.59 -55.14 -3.06
C SER A 85 15.12 -55.40 -4.48
N GLY A 86 16.22 -56.14 -4.61
CA GLY A 86 16.53 -56.96 -5.80
C GLY A 86 17.07 -56.29 -7.08
N ALA A 87 18.39 -56.38 -7.28
CA ALA A 87 19.01 -56.72 -8.57
C ALA A 87 19.02 -58.28 -8.69
N PRO A 88 19.25 -58.95 -9.86
CA PRO A 88 20.26 -58.62 -10.87
C PRO A 88 19.91 -58.90 -12.36
N GLY A 89 20.84 -58.58 -13.26
CA GLY A 89 20.82 -59.01 -14.67
C GLY A 89 21.88 -58.31 -15.53
N ALA A 90 22.96 -59.01 -15.90
CA ALA A 90 24.02 -58.51 -16.78
C ALA A 90 24.14 -59.37 -18.03
N VAL A 91 24.25 -58.75 -19.21
CA VAL A 91 24.49 -59.39 -20.52
C VAL A 91 25.41 -58.44 -21.33
N PRO A 92 26.43 -58.93 -22.05
CA PRO A 92 27.59 -58.11 -22.43
C PRO A 92 27.42 -57.31 -23.73
N ALA A 93 28.20 -56.22 -23.84
CA ALA A 93 28.30 -55.41 -25.05
C ALA A 93 29.41 -55.92 -25.99
N VAL A 94 29.04 -56.25 -27.23
CA VAL A 94 29.96 -56.38 -28.37
C VAL A 94 29.37 -55.60 -29.54
N GLY A 95 30.07 -54.58 -30.03
CA GLY A 95 29.54 -53.64 -31.01
C GLY A 95 30.62 -52.72 -31.59
N LEU A 96 31.37 -53.26 -32.55
CA LEU A 96 32.53 -52.65 -33.20
C LEU A 96 32.22 -51.25 -33.79
N ARG A 97 32.78 -50.17 -33.23
CA ARG A 97 32.70 -48.83 -33.84
C ARG A 97 33.98 -48.48 -34.61
N ARG A 98 33.95 -48.72 -35.93
CA ARG A 98 34.92 -48.16 -36.90
C ARG A 98 35.00 -46.64 -36.74
N ARG A 99 36.21 -46.09 -36.57
CA ARG A 99 36.45 -44.64 -36.67
C ARG A 99 36.47 -44.22 -38.14
N LEU A 100 35.39 -43.61 -38.61
CA LEU A 100 35.43 -42.78 -39.83
C LEU A 100 35.97 -41.40 -39.43
N ARG A 101 37.13 -41.01 -39.98
CA ARG A 101 37.62 -39.63 -39.91
C ARG A 101 36.96 -38.84 -41.05
N LEU A 102 36.16 -37.84 -40.71
CA LEU A 102 35.81 -36.76 -41.64
C LEU A 102 36.81 -35.61 -41.44
N PRO A 103 37.39 -35.05 -42.51
CA PRO A 103 38.31 -33.92 -42.41
C PRO A 103 37.57 -32.57 -42.41
N GLY A 104 38.14 -31.57 -41.73
CA GLY A 104 37.83 -30.17 -41.97
C GLY A 104 36.61 -29.60 -41.21
N TYR A 105 36.76 -29.37 -39.91
CA TYR A 105 36.10 -28.21 -39.28
C TYR A 105 37.11 -27.08 -39.18
N VAL A 106 36.75 -25.92 -39.73
CA VAL A 106 37.51 -24.68 -39.67
C VAL A 106 37.74 -24.31 -38.20
N THR A 107 38.95 -23.87 -37.87
CA THR A 107 39.30 -23.39 -36.54
C THR A 107 38.32 -22.31 -36.10
N GLY A 108 37.67 -22.53 -34.96
CA GLY A 108 36.60 -21.64 -34.50
C GLY A 108 37.10 -20.21 -34.32
N GLU A 109 36.48 -19.29 -35.07
CA GLU A 109 36.43 -17.92 -34.60
C GLU A 109 35.78 -17.93 -33.22
N HIS A 110 36.48 -17.32 -32.27
CA HIS A 110 35.97 -17.13 -30.92
C HIS A 110 34.85 -16.09 -31.03
N LEU A 111 33.62 -16.55 -31.31
CA LEU A 111 32.42 -15.73 -31.28
C LEU A 111 32.37 -15.09 -29.90
N ALA A 112 32.72 -13.81 -29.84
CA ALA A 112 32.78 -13.07 -28.59
C ALA A 112 31.41 -13.20 -27.91
N GLU A 113 31.41 -13.52 -26.61
CA GLU A 113 30.17 -13.59 -25.85
C GLU A 113 29.38 -12.30 -26.09
N PRO A 114 28.10 -12.38 -26.47
CA PRO A 114 27.31 -11.18 -26.72
C PRO A 114 27.34 -10.32 -25.46
N PRO A 115 27.50 -8.99 -25.60
CA PRO A 115 27.63 -8.11 -24.44
C PRO A 115 26.43 -8.31 -23.51
N PRO A 116 26.63 -8.30 -22.18
CA PRO A 116 25.55 -8.53 -21.23
C PRO A 116 24.41 -7.55 -21.52
N PRO A 117 23.14 -8.00 -21.43
CA PRO A 117 22.00 -7.14 -21.73
C PRO A 117 22.05 -5.89 -20.86
N PRO A 118 21.65 -4.71 -21.38
CA PRO A 118 21.64 -3.48 -20.60
C PRO A 118 20.78 -3.68 -19.34
N PRO A 119 21.13 -3.02 -18.21
CA PRO A 119 20.39 -3.18 -16.97
C PRO A 119 18.90 -2.84 -17.18
N PRO A 120 17.98 -3.60 -16.55
CA PRO A 120 16.57 -3.45 -16.79
C PRO A 120 16.10 -2.03 -16.45
N ARG A 121 15.45 -1.37 -17.41
CA ARG A 121 14.83 -0.05 -17.18
C ARG A 121 13.64 -0.19 -16.24
N VAL A 122 13.49 0.76 -15.32
CA VAL A 122 12.41 0.81 -14.36
C VAL A 122 11.56 2.08 -14.51
N ALA A 123 10.25 1.89 -14.65
CA ALA A 123 9.28 2.96 -14.57
C ALA A 123 8.54 2.92 -13.23
N VAL A 124 8.28 4.09 -12.64
CA VAL A 124 7.40 4.23 -11.48
C VAL A 124 6.04 4.72 -11.92
N VAL A 125 4.98 3.96 -11.68
CA VAL A 125 3.60 4.30 -12.02
C VAL A 125 2.85 4.80 -10.79
N VAL A 126 2.28 5.99 -10.89
CA VAL A 126 1.47 6.62 -9.82
C VAL A 126 0.09 6.97 -10.40
N ALA A 127 -0.97 6.41 -9.82
CA ALA A 127 -2.34 6.82 -10.13
C ALA A 127 -2.79 7.90 -9.14
N THR A 128 -3.42 8.98 -9.61
CA THR A 128 -3.87 10.09 -8.76
C THR A 128 -5.29 10.53 -9.09
N ARG A 129 -6.02 10.96 -8.06
CA ARG A 129 -7.33 11.63 -8.22
C ARG A 129 -7.59 12.61 -7.08
N ASP A 130 -7.68 13.90 -7.42
CA ASP A 130 -8.06 14.99 -6.51
C ASP A 130 -7.22 15.14 -5.21
N ARG A 131 -5.93 14.72 -5.24
CA ARG A 131 -5.00 14.84 -4.09
C ARG A 131 -3.71 15.62 -4.42
N PRO A 132 -3.78 16.86 -4.94
CA PRO A 132 -2.61 17.62 -5.37
C PRO A 132 -1.48 17.72 -4.32
N ARG A 133 -1.81 17.93 -3.04
CA ARG A 133 -0.81 18.05 -1.97
C ARG A 133 -0.06 16.75 -1.69
N LEU A 134 -0.73 15.61 -1.73
CA LEU A 134 -0.12 14.30 -1.46
C LEU A 134 0.69 13.86 -2.68
N LEU A 135 0.15 14.02 -3.89
CA LEU A 135 0.88 13.81 -5.15
C LEU A 135 2.19 14.61 -5.18
N GLY A 136 2.16 15.89 -4.77
CA GLY A 136 3.36 16.71 -4.67
C GLY A 136 4.41 16.18 -3.68
N ARG A 137 4.00 15.57 -2.55
CA ARG A 137 4.90 14.87 -1.61
C ARG A 137 5.49 13.61 -2.24
N CYS A 138 4.67 12.80 -2.89
CA CYS A 138 5.07 11.57 -3.58
C CYS A 138 6.13 11.86 -4.67
N LEU A 139 5.84 12.77 -5.60
CA LEU A 139 6.78 13.21 -6.65
C LEU A 139 8.07 13.82 -6.08
N SER A 140 7.97 14.59 -4.99
CA SER A 140 9.16 15.14 -4.33
C SER A 140 10.04 14.05 -3.68
N ALA A 141 9.46 12.94 -3.24
CA ALA A 141 10.19 11.80 -2.68
C ALA A 141 10.81 10.91 -3.78
N LEU A 142 10.10 10.70 -4.89
CA LEU A 142 10.64 10.04 -6.08
C LEU A 142 11.82 10.82 -6.69
N ALA A 143 11.79 12.15 -6.63
CA ALA A 143 12.90 13.00 -7.10
C ALA A 143 14.18 12.92 -6.23
N ARG A 144 14.16 12.19 -5.11
CA ARG A 144 15.29 12.04 -4.17
C ARG A 144 15.84 10.60 -4.07
N GLN A 145 15.43 9.69 -4.95
CA GLN A 145 15.89 8.30 -4.89
C GLN A 145 17.41 8.19 -5.16
N THR A 146 18.10 7.31 -4.43
CA THR A 146 19.52 6.96 -4.67
C THR A 146 19.73 6.34 -6.05
N ARG A 147 18.81 5.46 -6.45
CA ARG A 147 18.56 5.07 -7.83
C ARG A 147 17.38 5.88 -8.37
N PRO A 148 17.59 6.92 -9.20
CA PRO A 148 16.50 7.63 -9.85
C PRO A 148 15.66 6.68 -10.73
N PRO A 149 14.35 6.87 -10.87
CA PRO A 149 13.56 6.13 -11.86
C PRO A 149 13.96 6.53 -13.29
N ASP A 150 13.89 5.59 -14.25
CA ASP A 150 14.16 5.91 -15.67
C ASP A 150 12.97 6.56 -16.37
N GLU A 151 11.78 6.40 -15.79
CA GLU A 151 10.54 7.07 -16.16
C GLU A 151 9.62 7.14 -14.93
N VAL A 152 8.86 8.22 -14.78
CA VAL A 152 7.72 8.29 -13.84
C VAL A 152 6.47 8.54 -14.66
N VAL A 153 5.51 7.62 -14.62
CA VAL A 153 4.23 7.78 -15.31
C VAL A 153 3.15 8.12 -14.29
N VAL A 154 2.67 9.35 -14.30
CA VAL A 154 1.51 9.75 -13.49
C VAL A 154 0.25 9.68 -14.33
N VAL A 155 -0.78 9.00 -13.83
CA VAL A 155 -2.10 8.93 -14.44
C VAL A 155 -3.12 9.64 -13.58
N ASP A 156 -3.59 10.77 -14.07
CA ASP A 156 -4.66 11.58 -13.49
C ASP A 156 -6.03 11.01 -13.91
N ASP A 157 -6.74 10.40 -12.96
CA ASP A 157 -8.05 9.75 -13.17
C ASP A 157 -9.21 10.77 -13.12
N ALA A 158 -9.12 11.78 -14.00
CA ALA A 158 -10.08 12.87 -14.19
C ALA A 158 -10.24 13.81 -12.97
N SER A 159 -9.13 14.26 -12.35
CA SER A 159 -9.16 15.25 -11.26
C SER A 159 -9.67 16.64 -11.69
N SER A 160 -10.05 17.42 -10.69
CA SER A 160 -10.16 18.89 -10.76
C SER A 160 -8.87 19.58 -11.25
N PRO A 161 -8.93 20.83 -11.74
CA PRO A 161 -7.76 21.58 -12.24
C PRO A 161 -6.62 21.77 -11.22
N ALA A 162 -6.88 21.62 -9.92
CA ALA A 162 -5.87 21.76 -8.87
C ALA A 162 -4.75 20.70 -8.97
N THR A 163 -5.06 19.49 -9.44
CA THR A 163 -4.05 18.43 -9.67
C THR A 163 -3.15 18.76 -10.87
N ALA A 164 -3.71 19.35 -11.93
CA ALA A 164 -2.94 19.73 -13.12
C ALA A 164 -1.86 20.78 -12.82
N ALA A 165 -2.10 21.70 -11.87
CA ALA A 165 -1.11 22.69 -11.44
C ALA A 165 0.13 22.07 -10.78
N VAL A 166 -0.03 20.94 -10.08
CA VAL A 166 1.10 20.18 -9.50
C VAL A 166 1.89 19.47 -10.59
N LEU A 167 1.19 18.88 -11.56
CA LEU A 167 1.78 18.15 -12.69
C LEU A 167 2.51 19.06 -13.69
N GLY A 168 2.06 20.31 -13.86
CA GLY A 168 2.74 21.33 -14.66
C GLY A 168 3.84 22.09 -13.91
N GLY A 169 4.05 21.81 -12.61
CA GLY A 169 5.06 22.49 -11.80
C GLY A 169 6.48 21.98 -12.09
N SER A 170 7.33 22.83 -12.67
CA SER A 170 8.70 22.52 -13.14
C SER A 170 9.73 22.17 -12.05
N HIS A 171 9.30 21.74 -10.86
CA HIS A 171 10.16 21.54 -9.69
C HIS A 171 10.68 20.11 -9.51
N HIS A 172 10.17 19.16 -10.28
CA HIS A 172 10.56 17.75 -10.21
C HIS A 172 11.58 17.45 -11.31
N ARG A 173 12.84 17.13 -10.95
CA ARG A 173 13.88 16.66 -11.90
C ARG A 173 13.63 15.21 -12.37
N LEU A 174 12.37 14.84 -12.56
CA LEU A 174 11.94 13.49 -12.90
C LEU A 174 11.73 13.37 -14.42
N PRO A 175 12.03 12.21 -15.03
CA PRO A 175 11.58 11.88 -16.38
C PRO A 175 10.07 11.59 -16.36
N LEU A 176 9.27 12.65 -16.23
CA LEU A 176 7.84 12.60 -15.92
C LEU A 176 6.97 12.57 -17.18
N THR A 177 6.28 11.44 -17.40
CA THR A 177 5.19 11.28 -18.37
C THR A 177 3.86 11.46 -17.64
N VAL A 178 3.02 12.39 -18.11
CA VAL A 178 1.67 12.60 -17.55
C VAL A 178 0.61 12.12 -18.53
N ARG A 179 -0.32 11.29 -18.05
CA ARG A 179 -1.55 10.91 -18.75
C ARG A 179 -2.75 11.39 -17.94
N ARG A 180 -3.79 11.85 -18.62
CA ARG A 180 -5.05 12.26 -17.99
C ARG A 180 -6.21 11.55 -18.67
N ARG A 181 -7.08 10.96 -17.86
CA ARG A 181 -8.32 10.30 -18.32
C ARG A 181 -9.44 11.33 -18.41
N GLU A 182 -10.30 11.22 -19.42
CA GLU A 182 -11.47 12.10 -19.58
C GLU A 182 -12.55 11.84 -18.53
N ARG A 183 -12.67 10.58 -18.09
CA ARG A 183 -13.61 10.11 -17.09
C ARG A 183 -12.91 9.15 -16.15
N SER A 184 -13.23 9.25 -14.86
CA SER A 184 -12.67 8.37 -13.84
C SER A 184 -13.02 6.91 -14.15
N GLY A 185 -12.00 6.05 -14.21
CA GLY A 185 -12.12 4.60 -14.30
C GLY A 185 -11.73 3.86 -13.02
N GLY A 186 -11.28 4.59 -12.00
CA GLY A 186 -10.77 4.02 -10.75
C GLY A 186 -9.30 3.59 -10.84
N PRO A 187 -8.70 3.19 -9.71
CA PRO A 187 -7.26 2.96 -9.61
C PRO A 187 -6.76 1.84 -10.53
N ALA A 188 -7.52 0.76 -10.67
CA ALA A 188 -7.20 -0.34 -11.58
C ALA A 188 -7.03 0.12 -13.04
N ALA A 189 -7.92 1.01 -13.52
CA ALA A 189 -7.86 1.55 -14.88
C ALA A 189 -6.70 2.53 -15.04
N ALA A 190 -6.50 3.44 -14.08
CA ALA A 190 -5.42 4.42 -14.12
C ALA A 190 -4.03 3.75 -14.07
N ARG A 191 -3.83 2.76 -13.18
CA ARG A 191 -2.58 1.97 -13.13
C ARG A 191 -2.33 1.20 -14.43
N ASN A 192 -3.39 0.67 -15.03
CA ASN A 192 -3.33 -0.01 -16.33
C ASN A 192 -2.91 0.91 -17.48
N ASP A 193 -3.43 2.13 -17.55
CA ASP A 193 -2.98 3.12 -18.54
C ASP A 193 -1.50 3.47 -18.30
N GLY A 194 -1.10 3.57 -17.03
CA GLY A 194 0.25 3.97 -16.62
C GLY A 194 1.33 2.97 -17.04
N TRP A 195 1.18 1.69 -16.68
CA TRP A 195 2.18 0.68 -17.05
C TRP A 195 2.23 0.39 -18.55
N ARG A 196 1.10 0.58 -19.26
CA ARG A 196 1.04 0.43 -20.73
C ARG A 196 1.64 1.62 -21.48
N ALA A 197 1.71 2.80 -20.87
CA ALA A 197 2.29 3.99 -21.49
C ALA A 197 3.83 3.98 -21.57
N THR A 198 4.50 3.01 -20.94
CA THR A 198 5.96 2.87 -20.88
C THR A 198 6.45 1.55 -21.50
N SER A 199 7.71 1.56 -21.95
CA SER A 199 8.48 0.40 -22.43
C SER A 199 9.51 -0.11 -21.42
N ALA A 200 9.51 0.41 -20.19
CA ALA A 200 10.38 -0.10 -19.12
C ALA A 200 10.12 -1.59 -18.83
N SER A 201 11.18 -2.37 -18.63
CA SER A 201 11.09 -3.81 -18.38
C SER A 201 10.58 -4.14 -16.96
N LEU A 202 10.77 -3.23 -16.00
CA LEU A 202 10.26 -3.34 -14.64
C LEU A 202 9.32 -2.16 -14.34
N ILE A 203 8.19 -2.46 -13.71
CA ILE A 203 7.17 -1.48 -13.32
C ILE A 203 7.04 -1.51 -11.80
N ALA A 204 7.52 -0.46 -11.15
CA ALA A 204 7.26 -0.21 -9.74
C ALA A 204 5.99 0.64 -9.60
N PHE A 205 5.15 0.32 -8.62
CA PHE A 205 3.95 1.08 -8.29
C PHE A 205 4.07 1.70 -6.90
N THR A 206 3.58 2.93 -6.78
CA THR A 206 3.30 3.56 -5.50
C THR A 206 2.11 4.50 -5.63
N ASP A 207 1.33 4.71 -4.57
CA ASP A 207 0.12 5.52 -4.62
C ASP A 207 0.42 7.02 -4.43
N ASP A 208 -0.53 7.88 -4.81
CA ASP A 208 -0.36 9.34 -4.70
C ASP A 208 -0.36 9.86 -3.24
N ASP A 209 -0.79 9.03 -2.29
CA ASP A 209 -0.73 9.24 -0.85
C ASP A 209 0.45 8.52 -0.16
N CYS A 210 1.43 8.08 -0.95
CA CYS A 210 2.66 7.46 -0.47
C CYS A 210 3.87 8.40 -0.56
N ARG A 211 4.81 8.21 0.38
CA ARG A 211 6.12 8.85 0.42
C ARG A 211 7.19 7.76 0.46
N PRO A 212 7.77 7.39 -0.70
CA PRO A 212 8.92 6.50 -0.76
C PRO A 212 10.12 7.03 0.03
N SER A 213 10.81 6.13 0.72
CA SER A 213 12.10 6.41 1.34
C SER A 213 13.20 6.62 0.29
N THR A 214 14.30 7.28 0.66
CA THR A 214 15.40 7.65 -0.25
C THR A 214 16.05 6.45 -0.97
N GLY A 215 16.07 5.27 -0.36
CA GLY A 215 16.60 4.03 -0.97
C GLY A 215 15.53 3.08 -1.53
N TRP A 216 14.26 3.50 -1.59
CA TRP A 216 13.12 2.62 -1.88
C TRP A 216 13.26 1.87 -3.21
N LEU A 217 13.58 2.58 -4.30
CA LEU A 217 13.66 1.96 -5.62
C LEU A 217 14.88 1.02 -5.76
N GLU A 218 16.00 1.38 -5.12
CA GLU A 218 17.20 0.55 -5.06
C GLU A 218 16.92 -0.77 -4.32
N ALA A 219 16.21 -0.71 -3.19
CA ALA A 219 15.82 -1.89 -2.43
C ALA A 219 14.82 -2.80 -3.19
N LEU A 220 13.82 -2.24 -3.90
CA LEU A 220 12.93 -3.03 -4.77
C LEU A 220 13.70 -3.76 -5.88
N LEU A 221 14.69 -3.09 -6.48
CA LEU A 221 15.48 -3.64 -7.58
C LEU A 221 16.46 -4.74 -7.12
N ALA A 222 16.94 -4.68 -5.87
CA ALA A 222 17.82 -5.69 -5.32
C ALA A 222 17.16 -7.08 -5.27
N ASP A 223 15.91 -7.16 -4.79
CA ASP A 223 15.13 -8.41 -4.75
C ASP A 223 14.52 -8.77 -6.12
N ALA A 224 14.32 -7.80 -7.03
CA ALA A 224 13.85 -8.06 -8.39
C ALA A 224 14.86 -8.85 -9.25
N ALA A 225 16.12 -8.98 -8.79
CA ALA A 225 17.13 -9.83 -9.41
C ALA A 225 16.90 -11.33 -9.13
N SER A 226 16.13 -11.69 -8.09
CA SER A 226 15.88 -13.06 -7.67
C SER A 226 14.39 -13.44 -7.68
N SER A 227 13.47 -12.47 -7.60
CA SER A 227 12.02 -12.70 -7.56
C SER A 227 11.26 -11.93 -8.63
N ARG A 228 10.19 -12.53 -9.15
CA ARG A 228 9.34 -11.94 -10.20
C ARG A 228 8.27 -10.99 -9.68
N VAL A 229 8.04 -10.91 -8.38
CA VAL A 229 7.23 -9.87 -7.74
C VAL A 229 7.95 -9.43 -6.47
N VAL A 230 8.04 -8.14 -6.21
CA VAL A 230 8.65 -7.63 -4.98
C VAL A 230 7.67 -6.72 -4.26
N VAL A 231 7.29 -7.06 -3.04
CA VAL A 231 6.42 -6.26 -2.16
C VAL A 231 7.29 -5.54 -1.14
N GLY A 232 7.20 -4.21 -1.08
CA GLY A 232 7.99 -3.43 -0.13
C GLY A 232 7.26 -3.17 1.19
N ARG A 233 8.03 -2.82 2.23
CA ARG A 233 7.50 -2.44 3.54
C ARG A 233 6.70 -1.14 3.47
N THR A 234 5.48 -1.16 4.00
CA THR A 234 4.63 0.04 4.11
C THR A 234 4.23 0.28 5.56
N ILE A 235 4.36 1.50 6.06
CA ILE A 235 3.92 1.89 7.40
C ILE A 235 3.23 3.27 7.35
N PRO A 236 2.41 3.64 8.35
CA PRO A 236 1.84 4.99 8.43
C PRO A 236 2.91 6.09 8.47
N ASP A 237 2.65 7.21 7.80
CA ASP A 237 3.52 8.38 7.83
C ASP A 237 3.38 9.14 9.16
N ALA A 238 4.41 9.08 9.99
CA ALA A 238 4.46 9.77 11.27
C ALA A 238 4.48 11.32 11.12
N GLU A 239 4.80 11.85 9.94
CA GLU A 239 4.79 13.29 9.67
C GLU A 239 3.36 13.87 9.52
N ASP A 240 2.35 13.03 9.29
CA ASP A 240 0.95 13.49 9.23
C ASP A 240 0.37 13.81 10.62
N GLY A 241 0.95 13.22 11.67
CA GLY A 241 0.66 13.56 13.06
C GLY A 241 -0.79 13.27 13.49
N GLY A 242 -1.35 14.20 14.25
CA GLY A 242 -2.73 14.13 14.77
C GLY A 242 -2.90 13.24 16.00
N GLU A 243 -4.05 13.39 16.66
CA GLU A 243 -4.54 12.39 17.61
C GLU A 243 -5.08 11.19 16.80
N HIS A 244 -4.38 10.06 16.83
CA HIS A 244 -4.85 8.86 16.15
C HIS A 244 -6.24 8.45 16.63
N SER A 245 -7.11 8.11 15.67
CA SER A 245 -8.49 7.68 15.92
C SER A 245 -8.82 6.36 15.23
N VAL A 246 -9.81 5.62 15.74
CA VAL A 246 -10.37 4.44 15.04
C VAL A 246 -10.98 4.74 13.66
N PHE A 247 -11.16 6.02 13.31
CA PHE A 247 -11.70 6.47 12.03
C PHE A 247 -10.60 6.79 10.99
N ASP A 248 -9.34 6.84 11.40
CA ASP A 248 -8.21 7.14 10.52
C ASP A 248 -7.95 5.97 9.57
N ARG A 249 -7.52 6.27 8.34
CA ARG A 249 -7.13 5.28 7.33
C ARG A 249 -5.66 5.44 6.95
N SER A 250 -4.86 4.40 7.17
CA SER A 250 -3.50 4.24 6.63
C SER A 250 -3.22 2.75 6.40
N MET A 251 -2.03 2.39 5.92
CA MET A 251 -1.64 1.01 5.63
C MET A 251 -0.39 0.57 6.39
N PHE A 252 -0.35 -0.71 6.74
CA PHE A 252 0.72 -1.35 7.49
C PHE A 252 1.00 -2.75 6.91
N VAL A 253 2.15 -2.90 6.26
CA VAL A 253 2.63 -4.11 5.58
C VAL A 253 4.07 -4.32 6.00
N THR A 254 4.32 -5.33 6.84
CA THR A 254 5.66 -5.65 7.40
C THR A 254 6.15 -7.05 7.03
N ALA A 255 5.42 -7.74 6.16
CA ALA A 255 5.77 -9.00 5.51
C ALA A 255 4.94 -9.11 4.22
N GLU A 256 5.29 -10.04 3.33
CA GLU A 256 4.36 -10.50 2.27
C GLU A 256 3.15 -11.16 2.97
N ASP A 257 1.94 -10.74 2.60
CA ASP A 257 0.68 -11.16 3.24
C ASP A 257 -0.36 -11.66 2.23
N GLY A 258 0.06 -11.91 0.98
CA GLY A 258 -0.76 -12.33 -0.15
C GLY A 258 -1.59 -11.22 -0.78
N ARG A 259 -1.55 -9.96 -0.28
CA ARG A 259 -2.40 -8.86 -0.77
C ARG A 259 -1.78 -8.03 -1.89
N PHE A 260 -0.45 -8.00 -2.01
CA PHE A 260 0.27 -7.28 -3.08
C PHE A 260 -0.10 -5.80 -3.21
N SER A 261 -0.30 -5.12 -2.07
CA SER A 261 -0.74 -3.73 -1.95
C SER A 261 0.00 -2.79 -2.91
N THR A 262 -0.71 -2.19 -3.87
CA THR A 262 -0.09 -1.44 -4.97
C THR A 262 0.59 -0.12 -4.55
N CYS A 263 0.44 0.27 -3.28
CA CYS A 263 1.20 1.37 -2.67
C CYS A 263 2.72 1.13 -2.68
N ASN A 264 3.18 -0.13 -2.77
CA ASN A 264 4.59 -0.50 -2.70
C ASN A 264 4.85 -1.90 -3.28
N VAL A 265 4.83 -2.03 -4.61
CA VAL A 265 5.07 -3.31 -5.30
C VAL A 265 5.76 -3.12 -6.65
N LEU A 266 6.57 -4.09 -7.06
CA LEU A 266 7.22 -4.14 -8.37
C LEU A 266 6.84 -5.41 -9.13
N TYR A 267 6.52 -5.24 -10.42
CA TYR A 267 6.24 -6.30 -11.38
C TYR A 267 7.07 -6.12 -12.67
N PRO A 268 7.66 -7.19 -13.22
CA PRO A 268 8.14 -7.24 -14.60
C PRO A 268 7.02 -6.97 -15.62
N ARG A 269 7.36 -6.27 -16.70
CA ARG A 269 6.41 -5.87 -17.75
C ARG A 269 5.82 -7.08 -18.47
N ASP A 270 6.65 -8.08 -18.79
CA ASP A 270 6.25 -9.34 -19.44
C ASP A 270 5.21 -10.11 -18.60
N LEU A 271 5.32 -10.06 -17.27
CA LEU A 271 4.32 -10.61 -16.36
C LEU A 271 3.01 -9.83 -16.41
N LEU A 272 3.05 -8.49 -16.45
CA LEU A 272 1.85 -7.66 -16.59
C LEU A 272 1.17 -7.85 -17.96
N ASP A 273 1.95 -7.97 -19.04
CA ASP A 273 1.45 -8.28 -20.38
C ASP A 273 0.76 -9.66 -20.40
N CYS A 274 1.44 -10.71 -19.92
CA CYS A 274 0.91 -12.07 -19.81
C CYS A 274 -0.39 -12.15 -18.99
N LEU A 275 -0.45 -11.41 -17.88
CA LEU A 275 -1.61 -11.37 -16.98
C LEU A 275 -2.70 -10.38 -17.42
N GLY A 276 -2.48 -9.57 -18.46
CA GLY A 276 -3.41 -8.51 -18.88
C GLY A 276 -3.54 -7.34 -17.88
N GLY A 277 -2.66 -7.22 -16.90
CA GLY A 277 -2.68 -6.21 -15.86
C GLY A 277 -3.80 -6.34 -14.83
N PHE A 278 -4.22 -5.21 -14.25
CA PHE A 278 -5.26 -5.12 -13.22
C PHE A 278 -6.65 -5.35 -13.81
N ASP A 279 -7.53 -6.05 -13.08
CA ASP A 279 -8.92 -6.25 -13.51
C ASP A 279 -9.79 -5.06 -13.08
N THR A 280 -10.20 -4.24 -14.05
CA THR A 280 -10.98 -3.01 -13.84
C THR A 280 -12.42 -3.25 -13.35
N ARG A 281 -12.86 -4.51 -13.25
CA ARG A 281 -14.15 -4.89 -12.67
C ARG A 281 -14.13 -4.84 -11.15
N PHE A 282 -12.97 -4.77 -10.50
CA PHE A 282 -12.84 -4.40 -9.09
C PHE A 282 -12.84 -2.87 -8.97
N HIS A 283 -13.84 -2.32 -8.27
CA HIS A 283 -14.07 -0.87 -8.23
C HIS A 283 -13.64 -0.19 -6.92
N ARG A 284 -13.45 -0.95 -5.84
CA ARG A 284 -13.21 -0.42 -4.48
C ARG A 284 -12.09 -1.11 -3.71
N TYR A 285 -11.79 -2.37 -4.04
CA TYR A 285 -10.85 -3.21 -3.30
C TYR A 285 -10.54 -4.48 -4.09
N GLY A 286 -9.30 -4.98 -3.98
CA GLY A 286 -8.90 -6.32 -4.40
C GLY A 286 -8.39 -6.44 -5.84
N GLU A 287 -8.27 -5.35 -6.59
CA GLU A 287 -7.64 -5.36 -7.92
C GLU A 287 -6.16 -5.76 -7.89
N ASP A 288 -5.50 -5.42 -6.78
CA ASP A 288 -4.09 -5.62 -6.49
C ASP A 288 -3.82 -7.04 -6.00
N THR A 289 -4.61 -7.49 -5.03
CA THR A 289 -4.61 -8.88 -4.57
C THR A 289 -4.98 -9.83 -5.71
N ASP A 290 -5.93 -9.48 -6.58
CA ASP A 290 -6.25 -10.31 -7.75
C ASP A 290 -5.06 -10.46 -8.70
N LEU A 291 -4.34 -9.37 -9.00
CA LEU A 291 -3.18 -9.41 -9.89
C LEU A 291 -2.05 -10.24 -9.27
N GLY A 292 -1.73 -10.02 -8.00
CA GLY A 292 -0.70 -10.77 -7.30
C GLY A 292 -1.02 -12.26 -7.15
N GLN A 293 -2.25 -12.62 -6.81
CA GLN A 293 -2.67 -14.03 -6.76
C GLN A 293 -2.64 -14.69 -8.15
N ARG A 294 -2.95 -13.95 -9.23
CA ARG A 294 -2.75 -14.45 -10.61
C ARG A 294 -1.28 -14.61 -10.97
N ALA A 295 -0.39 -13.75 -10.48
CA ALA A 295 1.05 -13.92 -10.66
C ALA A 295 1.56 -15.19 -9.97
N LEU A 296 1.19 -15.43 -8.70
CA LEU A 296 1.51 -16.67 -8.00
C LEU A 296 0.96 -17.90 -8.73
N ALA A 297 -0.28 -17.86 -9.20
CA ALA A 297 -0.90 -18.95 -9.96
C ALA A 297 -0.22 -19.20 -11.33
N ALA A 298 0.45 -18.20 -11.90
CA ALA A 298 1.28 -18.31 -13.10
C ALA A 298 2.73 -18.76 -12.79
N GLY A 299 3.04 -19.13 -11.54
CA GLY A 299 4.37 -19.58 -11.12
C GLY A 299 5.38 -18.46 -10.85
N ALA A 300 4.94 -17.21 -10.68
CA ALA A 300 5.84 -16.13 -10.27
C ALA A 300 6.17 -16.25 -8.77
N GLU A 301 7.46 -16.17 -8.44
CA GLU A 301 7.92 -16.07 -7.06
C GLU A 301 7.84 -14.62 -6.55
N ALA A 302 7.42 -14.45 -5.29
CA ALA A 302 7.27 -13.16 -4.64
C ALA A 302 8.24 -13.01 -3.45
N ALA A 303 8.95 -11.88 -3.39
CA ALA A 303 9.80 -11.50 -2.27
C ALA A 303 9.19 -10.34 -1.47
N PHE A 304 9.56 -10.26 -0.19
CA PHE A 304 9.33 -9.08 0.64
C PHE A 304 10.64 -8.30 0.82
N ALA A 305 10.66 -7.05 0.38
CA ALA A 305 11.78 -6.13 0.52
C ALA A 305 11.59 -5.25 1.78
N PRO A 306 12.16 -5.59 2.95
CA PRO A 306 11.92 -4.86 4.20
C PRO A 306 12.49 -3.43 4.18
N ASP A 307 13.54 -3.21 3.38
CA ASP A 307 14.23 -1.93 3.22
C ASP A 307 13.63 -1.06 2.09
N ALA A 308 12.77 -1.64 1.25
CA ALA A 308 11.94 -0.89 0.29
C ALA A 308 10.80 -0.18 1.03
N LEU A 309 11.14 0.81 1.86
CA LEU A 309 10.20 1.46 2.75
C LEU A 309 9.39 2.57 2.04
N VAL A 310 8.07 2.53 2.23
CA VAL A 310 7.13 3.61 1.93
C VAL A 310 6.40 4.02 3.22
N TRP A 311 6.28 5.34 3.43
CA TRP A 311 5.34 5.89 4.40
C TRP A 311 4.00 6.19 3.69
N HIS A 312 2.90 5.60 4.17
CA HIS A 312 1.55 5.82 3.63
C HIS A 312 0.82 6.87 4.47
N ALA A 313 0.22 7.87 3.84
CA ALA A 313 -0.41 8.98 4.54
C ALA A 313 -1.48 8.52 5.54
N VAL A 314 -1.63 9.27 6.64
CA VAL A 314 -2.70 9.08 7.61
C VAL A 314 -3.88 9.96 7.20
N HIS A 315 -4.91 9.33 6.62
CA HIS A 315 -6.14 10.01 6.25
C HIS A 315 -7.03 10.13 7.48
N HIS A 316 -6.93 11.26 8.19
CA HIS A 316 -7.85 11.59 9.27
C HIS A 316 -9.26 11.80 8.73
N GLY A 317 -10.23 11.07 9.30
CA GLY A 317 -11.60 11.02 8.81
C GLY A 317 -12.62 11.12 9.93
N GLY A 318 -13.80 11.65 9.62
CA GLY A 318 -14.97 11.51 10.48
C GLY A 318 -15.66 10.16 10.30
N VAL A 319 -16.61 9.83 11.19
CA VAL A 319 -17.41 8.59 11.17
C VAL A 319 -17.95 8.26 9.76
N ALA A 320 -18.49 9.25 9.05
CA ALA A 320 -19.06 9.05 7.71
C ALA A 320 -18.02 8.59 6.67
N ALA A 321 -16.81 9.15 6.69
CA ALA A 321 -15.73 8.75 5.79
C ALA A 321 -15.24 7.33 6.12
N ALA A 322 -15.06 7.04 7.41
CA ALA A 322 -14.66 5.72 7.87
C ALA A 322 -15.71 4.63 7.52
N VAL A 323 -17.01 4.91 7.71
CA VAL A 323 -18.11 4.03 7.32
C VAL A 323 -18.15 3.82 5.80
N ALA A 324 -17.99 4.88 5.00
CA ALA A 324 -17.93 4.75 3.54
C ALA A 324 -16.76 3.87 3.08
N ASP A 325 -15.58 3.97 3.73
CA ASP A 325 -14.43 3.11 3.49
C ASP A 325 -14.73 1.63 3.79
N ARG A 326 -15.50 1.31 4.85
CA ARG A 326 -15.92 -0.08 5.15
C ARG A 326 -16.77 -0.70 4.03
N LEU A 327 -17.46 0.10 3.22
CA LEU A 327 -18.24 -0.42 2.08
C LEU A 327 -17.37 -0.99 0.95
N ARG A 328 -16.03 -0.98 1.08
CA ARG A 328 -15.11 -1.70 0.18
C ARG A 328 -15.12 -3.22 0.44
N PHE A 329 -15.46 -3.65 1.66
CA PHE A 329 -15.43 -5.07 2.04
C PHE A 329 -16.49 -5.94 1.33
N THR A 330 -17.46 -5.33 0.63
CA THR A 330 -18.41 -6.06 -0.24
C THR A 330 -17.72 -6.84 -1.36
N GLU A 331 -16.53 -6.42 -1.81
CA GLU A 331 -15.79 -7.11 -2.88
C GLU A 331 -14.92 -8.28 -2.35
N VAL A 332 -14.76 -8.48 -1.04
CA VAL A 332 -13.94 -9.60 -0.51
C VAL A 332 -14.52 -10.96 -0.89
N ALA A 333 -15.85 -11.12 -0.84
CA ALA A 333 -16.51 -12.35 -1.28
C ALA A 333 -16.22 -12.67 -2.76
N ARG A 334 -16.08 -11.65 -3.60
CA ARG A 334 -15.72 -11.78 -5.03
C ARG A 334 -14.26 -12.21 -5.19
N LEU A 335 -13.37 -11.61 -4.41
CA LEU A 335 -11.95 -11.94 -4.37
C LEU A 335 -11.74 -13.41 -3.93
N LEU A 336 -12.37 -13.83 -2.82
CA LEU A 336 -12.34 -15.22 -2.35
C LEU A 336 -12.96 -16.21 -3.34
N ARG A 337 -13.98 -15.80 -4.11
CA ARG A 337 -14.58 -16.66 -5.13
C ARG A 337 -13.60 -16.95 -6.27
N ARG A 338 -12.75 -15.98 -6.61
CA ARG A 338 -11.76 -16.09 -7.68
C ARG A 338 -10.47 -16.76 -7.21
N HIS A 339 -10.10 -16.52 -5.95
CA HIS A 339 -8.88 -17.02 -5.32
C HIS A 339 -9.21 -17.76 -4.01
N PRO A 340 -9.78 -18.98 -4.07
CA PRO A 340 -10.24 -19.70 -2.88
C PRO A 340 -9.14 -19.97 -1.85
N GLN A 341 -7.88 -20.05 -2.27
CA GLN A 341 -6.71 -20.23 -1.40
C GLN A 341 -6.58 -19.14 -0.32
N LEU A 342 -7.04 -17.92 -0.61
CA LEU A 342 -7.09 -16.80 0.34
C LEU A 342 -7.99 -17.08 1.56
N ARG A 343 -8.87 -18.09 1.51
CA ARG A 343 -9.65 -18.51 2.69
C ARG A 343 -8.77 -18.93 3.87
N SER A 344 -7.57 -19.45 3.60
CA SER A 344 -6.60 -19.82 4.63
C SER A 344 -6.06 -18.61 5.42
N GLN A 345 -6.18 -17.40 4.87
CA GLN A 345 -5.67 -16.16 5.45
C GLN A 345 -6.72 -15.37 6.24
N ILE A 346 -8.01 -15.76 6.16
CA ILE A 346 -9.09 -15.18 6.95
C ILE A 346 -9.41 -16.06 8.18
N CYS A 347 -10.02 -15.46 9.20
CA CYS A 347 -10.20 -16.09 10.50
C CYS A 347 -11.21 -17.24 10.40
N ASP A 348 -10.77 -18.44 10.78
CA ASP A 348 -11.56 -19.67 10.77
C ASP A 348 -12.16 -20.02 9.40
N GLY A 349 -11.59 -19.47 8.31
CA GLY A 349 -12.11 -19.61 6.94
C GLY A 349 -13.44 -18.89 6.68
N LEU A 350 -13.99 -18.18 7.68
CA LEU A 350 -15.34 -17.59 7.69
C LEU A 350 -15.33 -16.09 7.94
N PHE A 351 -14.55 -15.60 8.90
CA PHE A 351 -14.57 -14.19 9.32
C PHE A 351 -13.39 -13.41 8.72
N TYR A 352 -13.64 -12.26 8.09
CA TYR A 352 -12.55 -11.42 7.58
C TYR A 352 -11.58 -10.98 8.70
N ARG A 353 -12.11 -10.70 9.91
CA ARG A 353 -11.32 -10.45 11.13
C ARG A 353 -11.90 -11.19 12.33
N ARG A 354 -11.06 -11.56 13.30
CA ARG A 354 -11.50 -12.13 14.61
C ARG A 354 -12.54 -11.24 15.32
N ALA A 355 -12.43 -9.93 15.13
CA ALA A 355 -13.37 -8.94 15.65
C ALA A 355 -14.82 -9.16 15.19
N HIS A 356 -15.04 -9.67 13.97
CA HIS A 356 -16.37 -9.89 13.39
C HIS A 356 -17.12 -10.98 14.17
N GLY A 357 -16.49 -12.15 14.33
CA GLY A 357 -17.03 -13.23 15.16
C GLY A 357 -17.23 -12.81 16.63
N ARG A 358 -16.27 -12.05 17.19
CA ARG A 358 -16.40 -11.48 18.55
C ARG A 358 -17.58 -10.52 18.68
N LEU A 359 -17.81 -9.64 17.69
CA LEU A 359 -18.94 -8.71 17.69
C LEU A 359 -20.28 -9.45 17.64
N LEU A 360 -20.39 -10.47 16.77
CA LEU A 360 -21.60 -11.30 16.70
C LEU A 360 -21.85 -12.07 18.01
N LEU A 361 -20.80 -12.61 18.64
CA LEU A 361 -20.89 -13.22 19.98
C LEU A 361 -21.29 -12.20 21.06
N ALA A 362 -20.84 -10.94 20.96
CA ALA A 362 -21.23 -9.87 21.88
C ALA A 362 -22.69 -9.45 21.71
N LEU A 363 -23.17 -9.35 20.47
CA LEU A 363 -24.59 -9.08 20.17
C LEU A 363 -25.51 -10.23 20.63
N LEU A 364 -25.09 -11.48 20.43
CA LEU A 364 -25.80 -12.66 20.95
C LEU A 364 -25.77 -12.70 22.49
N GLY A 365 -24.61 -12.44 23.11
CA GLY A 365 -24.48 -12.34 24.56
C GLY A 365 -25.42 -11.28 25.14
N ALA A 366 -25.47 -10.10 24.52
CA ALA A 366 -26.33 -8.99 24.94
C ALA A 366 -27.82 -9.31 24.82
N SER A 367 -28.26 -10.08 23.81
CA SER A 367 -29.65 -10.52 23.71
C SER A 367 -30.01 -11.57 24.78
N LEU A 368 -29.06 -12.43 25.14
CA LEU A 368 -29.20 -13.46 26.17
C LEU A 368 -29.10 -12.94 27.60
N LEU A 369 -28.57 -11.73 27.85
CA LEU A 369 -28.50 -11.13 29.19
C LEU A 369 -29.86 -11.02 29.90
N ARG A 370 -30.96 -10.96 29.13
CA ARG A 370 -32.34 -10.95 29.66
C ARG A 370 -32.81 -12.31 30.19
N VAL A 371 -32.08 -13.38 29.88
CA VAL A 371 -32.43 -14.78 30.15
C VAL A 371 -31.40 -15.45 31.05
N THR A 372 -30.11 -15.10 30.91
CA THR A 372 -29.02 -15.69 31.69
C THR A 372 -27.85 -14.72 31.88
N PRO A 373 -27.25 -14.64 33.10
CA PRO A 373 -26.04 -13.85 33.33
C PRO A 373 -24.83 -14.37 32.52
N ALA A 374 -24.88 -15.60 32.00
CA ALA A 374 -23.84 -16.13 31.10
C ALA A 374 -23.65 -15.28 29.82
N GLY A 375 -24.65 -14.48 29.42
CA GLY A 375 -24.54 -13.53 28.31
C GLY A 375 -23.40 -12.51 28.47
N LEU A 376 -22.95 -12.26 29.72
CA LEU A 376 -21.82 -11.37 30.01
C LEU A 376 -20.53 -11.84 29.34
N VAL A 377 -20.32 -13.16 29.22
CA VAL A 377 -19.14 -13.75 28.57
C VAL A 377 -19.08 -13.42 27.08
N GLY A 378 -20.22 -13.37 26.40
CA GLY A 378 -20.30 -12.91 25.01
C GLY A 378 -19.93 -11.44 24.88
N THR A 379 -20.51 -10.58 25.74
CA THR A 379 -20.27 -9.13 25.67
C THR A 379 -18.82 -8.73 25.99
N SER A 380 -18.14 -9.44 26.91
CA SER A 380 -16.74 -9.14 27.26
C SER A 380 -15.75 -9.56 26.18
N ALA A 381 -16.07 -10.56 25.34
CA ALA A 381 -15.18 -11.08 24.30
C ALA A 381 -14.85 -10.05 23.20
N TRP A 382 -15.80 -9.18 22.82
CA TRP A 382 -15.53 -8.06 21.91
C TRP A 382 -14.92 -6.86 22.65
N ALA A 383 -15.42 -6.52 23.85
CA ALA A 383 -14.91 -5.38 24.60
C ALA A 383 -13.40 -5.48 24.92
N GLY A 384 -12.91 -6.67 25.27
CA GLY A 384 -11.48 -6.90 25.51
C GLY A 384 -10.62 -6.69 24.25
N ASP A 385 -11.08 -7.15 23.08
CA ASP A 385 -10.41 -6.90 21.79
C ASP A 385 -10.42 -5.41 21.42
N ALA A 386 -11.57 -4.76 21.60
CA ALA A 386 -11.80 -3.37 21.23
C ALA A 386 -10.86 -2.42 22.00
N VAL A 387 -10.66 -2.63 23.31
CA VAL A 387 -9.77 -1.79 24.14
C VAL A 387 -8.32 -1.81 23.63
N HIS A 388 -7.83 -2.95 23.12
CA HIS A 388 -6.47 -3.03 22.54
C HIS A 388 -6.36 -2.44 21.13
N ARG A 389 -7.48 -2.16 20.46
CA ARG A 389 -7.55 -1.59 19.10
C ARG A 389 -7.82 -0.09 19.08
N VAL A 390 -8.22 0.50 20.20
CA VAL A 390 -8.43 1.94 20.32
C VAL A 390 -7.07 2.62 20.56
N PRO A 391 -6.61 3.53 19.66
CA PRO A 391 -5.45 4.36 19.94
C PRO A 391 -5.78 5.35 21.08
N LEU A 392 -5.28 5.07 22.28
CA LEU A 392 -5.40 5.95 23.45
C LEU A 392 -4.05 6.63 23.75
N PRO A 393 -4.02 7.97 23.89
CA PRO A 393 -2.96 8.64 24.62
C PRO A 393 -2.94 8.16 26.08
N ALA A 394 -1.76 8.16 26.71
CA ALA A 394 -1.56 7.60 28.05
C ALA A 394 -2.35 8.28 29.19
N ARG A 395 -2.99 9.43 28.93
CA ARG A 395 -3.85 10.19 29.87
C ARG A 395 -4.94 10.92 29.10
N GLU A 396 -6.18 10.41 29.12
CA GLU A 396 -7.35 11.03 28.48
C GLU A 396 -8.63 10.86 29.32
N PRO A 397 -9.62 11.77 29.22
CA PRO A 397 -10.90 11.62 29.89
C PRO A 397 -11.72 10.45 29.33
N GLY A 398 -12.37 9.65 30.20
CA GLY A 398 -13.09 8.44 29.81
C GLY A 398 -14.17 8.62 28.72
N GLY A 399 -14.72 9.82 28.56
CA GLY A 399 -15.67 10.15 27.50
C GLY A 399 -15.11 10.03 26.07
N ARG A 400 -13.79 10.15 25.86
CA ARG A 400 -13.16 9.93 24.55
C ARG A 400 -13.04 8.44 24.23
N LEU A 401 -12.66 7.61 25.20
CA LEU A 401 -12.61 6.16 25.06
C LEU A 401 -13.98 5.58 24.68
N VAL A 402 -15.06 5.95 25.37
CA VAL A 402 -16.41 5.46 25.07
C VAL A 402 -16.82 5.81 23.63
N LYS A 403 -16.52 7.02 23.15
CA LYS A 403 -16.79 7.41 21.75
C LYS A 403 -15.99 6.58 20.74
N GLN A 404 -14.71 6.30 21.01
CA GLN A 404 -13.90 5.45 20.13
C GLN A 404 -14.38 3.99 20.13
N LEU A 405 -14.79 3.43 21.28
CA LEU A 405 -15.37 2.09 21.36
C LEU A 405 -16.69 2.00 20.58
N ILE A 406 -17.62 2.96 20.75
CA ILE A 406 -18.87 3.00 19.97
C ILE A 406 -18.56 3.12 18.47
N GLY A 407 -17.61 3.98 18.10
CA GLY A 407 -17.13 4.12 16.72
C GLY A 407 -16.61 2.80 16.16
N LEU A 408 -15.79 2.07 16.92
CA LEU A 408 -15.22 0.79 16.51
C LEU A 408 -16.31 -0.29 16.36
N ALA A 409 -17.30 -0.33 17.25
CA ALA A 409 -18.45 -1.25 17.14
C ALA A 409 -19.28 -0.99 15.87
N VAL A 410 -19.52 0.28 15.54
CA VAL A 410 -20.21 0.69 14.31
C VAL A 410 -19.39 0.30 13.08
N LEU A 411 -18.08 0.53 13.09
CA LEU A 411 -17.21 0.16 11.97
C LEU A 411 -17.14 -1.36 11.76
N ASP A 412 -16.88 -2.15 12.82
CA ASP A 412 -16.88 -3.61 12.75
C ASP A 412 -18.24 -4.14 12.28
N GLY A 413 -19.36 -3.56 12.74
CA GLY A 413 -20.71 -3.93 12.31
C GLY A 413 -20.99 -3.63 10.83
N VAL A 414 -20.48 -2.51 10.31
CA VAL A 414 -20.56 -2.19 8.86
C VAL A 414 -19.65 -3.11 8.04
N GLU A 415 -18.46 -3.49 8.53
CA GLU A 415 -17.62 -4.50 7.86
C GLU A 415 -18.33 -5.85 7.76
N VAL A 416 -18.97 -6.31 8.84
CA VAL A 416 -19.77 -7.56 8.86
C VAL A 416 -20.93 -7.49 7.88
N ALA A 417 -21.71 -6.40 7.89
CA ALA A 417 -22.81 -6.21 6.97
C ALA A 417 -22.35 -6.17 5.50
N ALA A 418 -21.20 -5.55 5.22
CA ALA A 418 -20.59 -5.51 3.90
C ALA A 418 -20.12 -6.91 3.43
N CYS A 419 -19.49 -7.69 4.33
CA CYS A 419 -19.06 -9.07 4.04
C CYS A 419 -20.28 -9.99 3.78
N ALA A 420 -21.32 -9.90 4.61
CA ALA A 420 -22.56 -10.66 4.44
C ALA A 420 -23.28 -10.30 3.12
N TRP A 421 -23.39 -9.01 2.79
CA TRP A 421 -23.94 -8.55 1.51
C TRP A 421 -23.13 -9.04 0.31
N GLY A 422 -21.79 -8.94 0.38
CA GLY A 422 -20.87 -9.49 -0.61
C GLY A 422 -21.06 -11.00 -0.78
N SER A 423 -21.24 -11.73 0.31
CA SER A 423 -21.48 -13.18 0.30
C SER A 423 -22.73 -13.59 -0.45
N LEU A 424 -23.84 -12.87 -0.24
CA LEU A 424 -25.08 -13.08 -0.97
C LEU A 424 -24.90 -12.76 -2.46
N ARG A 425 -24.33 -11.58 -2.77
CA ARG A 425 -24.12 -11.10 -4.14
C ARG A 425 -23.22 -12.02 -4.97
N HIS A 426 -22.16 -12.55 -4.36
CA HIS A 426 -21.16 -13.37 -5.05
C HIS A 426 -21.30 -14.88 -4.80
N ARG A 427 -22.27 -15.31 -3.97
CA ARG A 427 -22.49 -16.71 -3.55
C ARG A 427 -21.21 -17.33 -2.97
N THR A 428 -20.58 -16.66 -2.01
CA THR A 428 -19.30 -17.08 -1.42
C THR A 428 -19.21 -16.57 0.01
N LEU A 429 -19.42 -17.47 0.98
CA LEU A 429 -19.61 -17.13 2.39
C LEU A 429 -18.36 -16.51 3.05
N ILE A 430 -18.50 -15.30 3.58
CA ILE A 430 -17.59 -14.58 4.46
C ILE A 430 -18.40 -13.59 5.34
N LEU A 431 -18.00 -13.41 6.59
CA LEU A 431 -18.60 -12.49 7.56
C LEU A 431 -17.59 -11.49 8.12
#